data_AF-A0AAV6Z3R4-F1
#
_entry.id   AF-A0AAV6Z3R4-F1
#
_cell.length_a   1.000
_cell.length_b   1.000
_cell.length_c   1.000
_cell.angle_alpha   90.00
_cell.angle_beta   90.00
_cell.angle_gamma   90.00
#
_symmetry.space_group_name_H-M   'P 1'
#
loop_
_entity.id
_entity.type
_entity.pdbx_description
1 polymer ?
#
loop_
_entity_poly.entity_id
_entity_poly.type
_entity_poly.pdbx_seq_one_letter_code
_entity_poly.pdbx_strand_id
1 'polypeptide(L)'
;VMLCLCKSHVAEDQQFQWCEKVFGCLQKSGLKVTVLSTCPVTDYKTTESTHNLPVPFLKVVTTKQYKDSAPCSPLEQPNIVDGLPAAVMAHCQVWGVPAVFYQCFTDVTRLDSLTIEAFRPVLSCQSISRLATKTEKIEETLKKTVTTSQVQSNLYI
;
A
#
# COMPACT_ATOMS: atom_id res chain seq x y z
N VAL A 1 -2.20 6.76 -15.69
CA VAL A 1 -2.28 6.23 -14.31
C VAL A 1 -3.20 5.04 -14.34
N MET A 2 -2.70 3.85 -14.01
CA MET A 2 -3.48 2.62 -13.90
C MET A 2 -3.69 2.33 -12.42
N LEU A 3 -4.92 1.96 -12.02
CA LEU A 3 -5.21 1.51 -10.67
C LEU A 3 -5.42 -0.01 -10.71
N CYS A 4 -4.61 -0.75 -9.94
CA CYS A 4 -4.79 -2.18 -9.73
C CYS A 4 -5.27 -2.37 -8.30
N LEU A 5 -6.43 -2.99 -8.13
CA LEU A 5 -6.92 -3.41 -6.82
C LEU A 5 -6.93 -4.94 -6.77
N CYS A 6 -6.15 -5.50 -5.85
CA CYS A 6 -6.20 -6.91 -5.56
C CYS A 6 -7.33 -7.17 -4.55
N LYS A 7 -8.44 -7.74 -5.00
CA LYS A 7 -9.61 -8.06 -4.15
C LYS A 7 -9.50 -9.39 -3.42
N SER A 8 -8.53 -10.22 -3.80
CA SER A 8 -8.31 -11.55 -3.25
C SER A 8 -6.90 -11.67 -2.70
N HIS A 9 -6.75 -12.51 -1.69
CA HIS A 9 -5.43 -12.89 -1.21
C HIS A 9 -4.64 -13.60 -2.32
N VAL A 10 -3.38 -13.23 -2.52
CA VAL A 10 -2.44 -13.91 -3.43
C VAL A 10 -1.49 -14.72 -2.58
N ALA A 11 -1.60 -16.05 -2.68
CA ALA A 11 -0.74 -16.97 -1.94
C ALA A 11 0.75 -16.74 -2.27
N GLU A 12 1.64 -16.98 -1.29
CA GLU A 12 3.06 -16.67 -1.39
C GLU A 12 3.75 -17.30 -2.61
N ASP A 13 3.40 -18.54 -2.92
CA ASP A 13 3.89 -19.29 -4.09
C ASP A 13 3.41 -18.71 -5.43
N GLN A 14 2.34 -17.92 -5.43
CA GLN A 14 1.75 -17.30 -6.62
C GLN A 14 2.18 -15.84 -6.82
N GLN A 15 2.74 -15.18 -5.80
CA GLN A 15 3.05 -13.74 -5.85
C GLN A 15 4.05 -13.39 -6.96
N PHE A 16 5.05 -14.24 -7.19
CA PHE A 16 6.00 -14.06 -8.28
C PHE A 16 5.30 -14.09 -9.65
N GLN A 17 4.50 -15.13 -9.90
CA GLN A 17 3.76 -15.28 -11.16
C GLN A 17 2.74 -14.15 -11.35
N TRP A 18 2.11 -13.69 -10.26
CA TRP A 18 1.21 -12.56 -10.29
C TRP A 18 1.92 -11.29 -10.76
N CYS A 19 3.11 -10.99 -10.21
CA CYS A 19 3.91 -9.84 -10.62
C CYS A 19 4.30 -9.93 -12.09
N GLU A 20 4.81 -11.07 -12.54
CA GLU A 20 5.18 -11.28 -13.95
C GLU A 20 4.00 -11.02 -14.90
N LYS A 21 2.79 -11.49 -14.56
CA LYS A 21 1.59 -11.26 -15.37
C LYS A 21 1.17 -9.79 -15.39
N VAL A 22 1.17 -9.13 -14.23
CA VAL A 22 0.74 -7.72 -14.14
C VAL A 22 1.74 -6.80 -14.83
N PHE A 23 3.04 -6.97 -14.59
CA PHE A 23 4.08 -6.16 -15.19
C PHE A 23 4.39 -6.52 -16.64
N GLY A 24 4.17 -7.78 -17.05
CA GLY A 24 4.37 -8.23 -18.43
C GLY A 24 3.45 -7.55 -19.43
N CYS A 25 2.29 -7.07 -18.97
CA CYS A 25 1.35 -6.31 -19.79
C CYS A 25 1.66 -4.80 -19.85
N LEU A 26 2.69 -4.32 -19.14
CA LEU A 26 2.99 -2.89 -19.01
C LEU A 26 4.29 -2.51 -19.72
N GLN A 27 4.30 -1.36 -20.39
CA GLN A 27 5.53 -0.78 -20.89
C GLN A 27 6.38 -0.27 -19.72
N LYS A 28 7.59 -0.83 -19.56
CA LYS A 28 8.51 -0.49 -18.45
C LYS A 28 9.12 0.91 -18.57
N SER A 29 9.24 1.45 -19.79
CA SER A 29 9.81 2.78 -20.02
C SER A 29 8.92 3.87 -19.43
N GLY A 30 9.45 4.61 -18.45
CA GLY A 30 8.72 5.68 -17.75
C GLY A 30 7.67 5.17 -16.76
N LEU A 31 7.64 3.86 -16.46
CA LEU A 31 6.75 3.30 -15.45
C LEU A 31 7.22 3.71 -14.06
N LYS A 32 6.29 4.20 -13.24
CA LYS A 32 6.47 4.46 -11.82
C LYS A 32 5.37 3.74 -11.04
N VAL A 33 5.76 3.02 -9.99
CA VAL A 33 4.84 2.18 -9.21
C VAL A 33 4.63 2.77 -7.83
N THR A 34 3.38 2.91 -7.42
CA THR A 34 3.00 3.27 -6.06
C THR A 34 2.14 2.16 -5.50
N VAL A 35 2.57 1.57 -4.39
CA VAL A 35 1.82 0.53 -3.67
C VAL A 35 1.29 1.13 -2.37
N LEU A 36 0.02 0.88 -2.06
CA LEU A 36 -0.63 1.30 -0.82
C LEU A 36 -1.16 0.06 -0.11
N SER A 37 -0.84 -0.11 1.17
CA SER A 37 -1.38 -1.21 1.98
C SER A 37 -1.62 -0.76 3.42
N THR A 38 -2.44 -1.52 4.12
CA THR A 38 -2.71 -1.36 5.56
C THR A 38 -2.31 -2.65 6.28
N CYS A 39 -1.84 -2.55 7.51
CA CYS A 39 -1.61 -3.69 8.38
C CYS A 39 -1.93 -3.30 9.83
N PRO A 40 -2.18 -4.29 10.70
CA PRO A 40 -2.36 -4.05 12.12
C PRO A 40 -1.17 -3.31 12.73
N VAL A 41 -1.43 -2.33 13.61
CA VAL A 41 -0.37 -1.67 14.39
C VAL A 41 0.38 -2.66 15.29
N THR A 42 -0.23 -3.79 15.65
CA THR A 42 0.40 -4.87 16.41
C THR A 42 1.58 -5.51 15.68
N ASP A 43 1.62 -5.40 14.36
CA ASP A 43 2.69 -5.98 13.53
C ASP A 43 3.90 -5.04 13.45
N TYR A 44 3.74 -3.79 13.90
CA TYR A 44 4.82 -2.81 13.95
C TYR A 44 5.78 -3.11 15.10
N LYS A 45 7.04 -3.32 14.75
CA LYS A 45 8.14 -3.58 15.68
C LYS A 45 8.80 -2.27 16.06
N THR A 46 8.61 -1.86 17.30
CA THR A 46 9.25 -0.68 17.91
C THR A 46 9.61 -0.95 19.37
N THR A 47 10.58 -0.20 19.90
CA THR A 47 10.93 -0.19 21.32
C THR A 47 9.95 0.60 22.17
N GLU A 48 9.15 1.46 21.55
CA GLU A 48 8.10 2.24 22.22
C GLU A 48 6.83 1.39 22.40
N SER A 49 6.00 1.76 23.37
CA SER A 49 4.68 1.13 23.50
C SER A 49 3.81 1.50 22.29
N THR A 50 3.19 0.51 21.66
CA THR A 50 2.25 0.74 20.54
C THR A 50 1.06 1.62 20.93
N HIS A 51 0.70 1.68 22.21
CA HIS A 51 -0.34 2.57 22.74
C HIS A 51 0.00 4.05 22.66
N ASN A 52 1.28 4.40 22.58
CA ASN A 52 1.73 5.79 22.49
C ASN A 52 1.87 6.28 21.04
N LEU A 53 1.65 5.40 20.07
CA LEU A 53 1.79 5.73 18.66
C LEU A 53 0.54 6.49 18.16
N PRO A 54 0.71 7.49 17.28
CA PRO A 54 -0.40 8.21 16.68
C PRO A 54 -1.04 7.36 15.56
N VAL A 55 -1.88 6.40 15.93
CA VAL A 55 -2.59 5.51 14.99
C VAL A 55 -3.78 6.26 14.35
N PRO A 56 -4.02 6.16 13.03
CA PRO A 56 -3.18 5.49 12.02
C PRO A 56 -1.99 6.34 11.56
N PHE A 57 -0.87 5.69 11.25
CA PHE A 57 0.34 6.35 10.71
C PHE A 57 0.94 5.62 9.51
N LEU A 58 1.66 6.38 8.68
CA LEU A 58 2.31 5.87 7.47
C LEU A 58 3.83 5.69 7.66
N LYS A 59 4.32 4.60 7.08
CA LYS A 59 5.74 4.37 6.82
C LYS A 59 5.96 4.13 5.33
N VAL A 60 7.16 4.46 4.85
CA VAL A 60 7.50 4.32 3.44
C VAL A 60 8.68 3.38 3.21
N VAL A 61 8.59 2.57 2.16
CA VAL A 61 9.72 1.84 1.58
C VAL A 61 9.87 2.22 0.12
N THR A 62 11.08 2.52 -0.30
CA THR A 62 11.38 2.89 -1.68
C THR A 62 12.39 1.95 -2.30
N THR A 63 12.28 1.77 -3.61
CA THR A 63 13.35 1.15 -4.41
C THR A 63 14.48 2.13 -4.64
N LYS A 64 15.67 1.61 -4.99
CA LYS A 64 16.86 2.43 -5.29
C LYS A 64 16.61 3.45 -6.40
N GLN A 65 15.75 3.11 -7.36
CA GLN A 65 15.47 3.94 -8.54
C GLN A 65 14.46 5.07 -8.22
N TYR A 66 13.74 4.99 -7.11
CA TYR A 66 12.84 6.05 -6.69
C TYR A 66 13.65 7.24 -6.14
N LYS A 67 13.51 8.42 -6.76
CA LYS A 67 14.28 9.64 -6.41
C LYS A 67 13.43 10.77 -5.83
N ASP A 68 12.12 10.61 -5.82
CA ASP A 68 11.23 11.64 -5.30
C ASP A 68 11.20 11.62 -3.77
N SER A 69 10.87 12.76 -3.16
CA SER A 69 10.62 12.83 -1.73
C SER A 69 9.33 12.10 -1.36
N ALA A 70 9.33 11.40 -0.22
CA ALA A 70 8.14 10.79 0.36
C ALA A 70 7.66 11.64 1.55
N PRO A 71 6.34 11.85 1.73
CA PRO A 71 5.79 12.73 2.76
C PRO A 71 5.79 12.11 4.17
N CYS A 72 6.31 10.89 4.35
CA CYS A 72 6.33 10.18 5.62
C CYS A 72 7.68 9.51 5.86
N SER A 73 7.95 9.15 7.12
CA SER A 73 9.23 8.57 7.53
C SER A 73 9.45 7.18 6.93
N PRO A 74 10.70 6.80 6.61
CA PRO A 74 11.04 5.46 6.16
C PRO A 74 10.62 4.38 7.19
N LEU A 75 10.29 3.20 6.69
CA LEU A 75 10.10 2.01 7.54
C LEU A 75 11.47 1.58 8.08
N GLU A 76 11.63 1.68 9.38
CA GLU A 76 12.85 1.37 10.10
C GLU A 76 13.01 -0.13 10.38
N GLN A 77 14.26 -0.57 10.49
CA GLN A 77 14.55 -1.90 11.00
C GLN A 77 14.09 -2.01 12.47
N PRO A 78 13.55 -3.16 12.91
CA PRO A 78 13.52 -4.47 12.26
C PRO A 78 12.20 -4.79 11.52
N ASN A 79 11.44 -3.79 11.11
CA ASN A 79 10.20 -4.00 10.36
C ASN A 79 10.52 -4.52 8.95
N ILE A 80 9.75 -5.52 8.52
CA ILE A 80 9.91 -6.18 7.22
C ILE A 80 8.60 -6.05 6.47
N VAL A 81 8.69 -5.69 5.20
CA VAL A 81 7.54 -5.76 4.29
C VAL A 81 7.42 -7.18 3.78
N ASP A 82 6.22 -7.73 3.82
CA ASP A 82 5.90 -9.07 3.37
C ASP A 82 4.76 -9.08 2.34
N GLY A 83 4.35 -10.29 1.96
CA GLY A 83 3.24 -10.54 1.04
C GLY A 83 3.39 -9.91 -0.34
N LEU A 84 2.25 -9.65 -0.97
CA LEU A 84 2.20 -9.09 -2.31
C LEU A 84 2.93 -7.73 -2.44
N PRO A 85 2.80 -6.78 -1.49
CA PRO A 85 3.59 -5.54 -1.55
C PRO A 85 5.09 -5.78 -1.62
N ALA A 86 5.63 -6.73 -0.84
CA ALA A 86 7.04 -7.09 -0.89
C ALA A 86 7.43 -7.65 -2.26
N ALA A 87 6.63 -8.58 -2.81
CA ALA A 87 6.87 -9.17 -4.12
C ALA A 87 6.88 -8.11 -5.23
N VAL A 88 5.94 -7.16 -5.20
CA VAL A 88 5.89 -6.04 -6.15
C VAL A 88 7.12 -5.15 -6.02
N MET A 89 7.50 -4.78 -4.79
CA MET A 89 8.68 -3.95 -4.55
C MET A 89 9.98 -4.65 -4.97
N ALA A 90 10.10 -5.95 -4.71
CA ALA A 90 11.23 -6.77 -5.14
C ALA A 90 11.32 -6.86 -6.66
N HIS A 91 10.20 -7.11 -7.35
CA HIS A 91 10.16 -7.08 -8.81
C HIS A 91 10.63 -5.73 -9.35
N CYS A 92 10.08 -4.62 -8.85
CA CYS A 92 10.49 -3.28 -9.26
C CYS A 92 11.99 -3.02 -9.00
N GLN A 93 12.51 -3.46 -7.85
CA GLN A 93 13.92 -3.32 -7.50
C GLN A 93 14.84 -4.07 -8.48
N VAL A 94 14.50 -5.33 -8.83
CA VAL A 94 15.27 -6.16 -9.76
C VAL A 94 15.28 -5.57 -11.17
N TRP A 95 14.12 -5.09 -11.62
CA TRP A 95 13.96 -4.56 -12.98
C TRP A 95 14.25 -3.05 -13.11
N GLY A 96 14.75 -2.41 -12.06
CA GLY A 96 15.12 -1.00 -12.07
C GLY A 96 13.93 -0.05 -12.28
N VAL A 97 12.73 -0.45 -11.84
CA VAL A 97 11.52 0.38 -11.92
C VAL A 97 11.42 1.25 -10.66
N PRO A 98 11.29 2.59 -10.79
CA PRO A 98 11.04 3.46 -9.65
C PRO A 98 9.72 3.09 -8.96
N ALA A 99 9.83 2.58 -7.74
CA ALA A 99 8.67 2.19 -6.93
C ALA A 99 8.76 2.71 -5.49
N VAL A 100 7.59 3.06 -4.95
CA VAL A 100 7.36 3.45 -3.56
C VAL A 100 6.20 2.66 -2.98
N PHE A 101 6.35 2.20 -1.75
CA PHE A 101 5.35 1.50 -0.99
C PHE A 101 5.03 2.27 0.28
N TYR A 102 3.75 2.54 0.51
CA TYR A 102 3.25 3.15 1.73
C TYR A 102 2.48 2.10 2.54
N GLN A 103 3.00 1.80 3.73
CA GLN A 103 2.38 0.93 4.72
C GLN A 103 1.69 1.81 5.76
N CYS A 104 0.38 1.67 5.89
CA CYS A 104 -0.38 2.27 6.98
C CYS A 104 -0.52 1.27 8.11
N PHE A 105 -0.11 1.66 9.31
CA PHE A 105 -0.35 0.90 10.53
C PHE A 105 -1.61 1.43 11.18
N THR A 106 -2.58 0.55 11.39
CA THR A 106 -3.92 0.89 11.88
C THR A 106 -4.39 -0.12 12.91
N ASP A 107 -5.23 0.30 13.85
CA ASP A 107 -5.86 -0.56 14.87
C ASP A 107 -7.24 -1.06 14.42
N VAL A 108 -7.73 -0.61 13.25
CA VAL A 108 -8.99 -1.08 12.68
C VAL A 108 -8.77 -2.21 11.67
N THR A 109 -9.62 -3.24 11.75
CA THR A 109 -9.61 -4.38 10.82
C THR A 109 -10.27 -4.04 9.47
N ARG A 110 -10.98 -2.93 9.40
CA ARG A 110 -11.72 -2.46 8.22
C ARG A 110 -11.28 -1.05 7.90
N LEU A 111 -11.12 -0.77 6.60
CA LEU A 111 -10.78 0.55 6.11
C LEU A 111 -11.86 1.56 6.56
N ASP A 112 -11.47 2.50 7.42
CA ASP A 112 -12.31 3.57 7.92
C ASP A 112 -11.89 4.93 7.34
N SER A 113 -12.65 5.99 7.64
CA SER A 113 -12.32 7.33 7.14
C SER A 113 -10.96 7.83 7.66
N LEU A 114 -10.57 7.48 8.90
CA LEU A 114 -9.31 7.91 9.49
C LEU A 114 -8.11 7.28 8.79
N THR A 115 -8.18 5.98 8.47
CA THR A 115 -7.14 5.28 7.72
C THR A 115 -7.02 5.83 6.30
N ILE A 116 -8.13 6.19 5.65
CA ILE A 116 -8.10 6.84 4.32
C ILE A 116 -7.46 8.23 4.42
N GLU A 117 -7.79 9.00 5.45
CA GLU A 117 -7.24 10.33 5.69
C GLU A 117 -5.72 10.28 5.94
N ALA A 118 -5.21 9.22 6.58
CA ALA A 118 -3.77 9.01 6.73
C ALA A 118 -3.03 8.98 5.38
N PHE A 119 -3.67 8.51 4.31
CA PHE A 119 -3.12 8.53 2.95
C PHE A 119 -3.25 9.88 2.23
N ARG A 120 -3.94 10.88 2.79
CA ARG A 120 -4.14 12.18 2.13
C ARG A 120 -2.82 12.83 1.69
N PRO A 121 -1.75 12.92 2.51
CA PRO A 121 -0.50 13.54 2.09
C PRO A 121 0.13 12.84 0.88
N VAL A 122 -0.02 11.52 0.81
CA VAL A 122 0.43 10.69 -0.31
C VAL A 122 -0.43 10.99 -1.53
N LEU A 123 -1.75 10.93 -1.41
CA LEU A 123 -2.71 11.19 -2.49
C LEU A 123 -2.62 12.62 -3.05
N SER A 124 -2.21 13.60 -2.25
CA SER A 124 -1.99 14.99 -2.67
C SER A 124 -0.66 15.19 -3.44
N CYS A 125 0.24 14.20 -3.44
CA CYS A 125 1.53 14.30 -4.15
C CYS A 125 1.33 14.25 -5.69
N GLN A 126 2.12 15.03 -6.44
CA GLN A 126 1.93 15.29 -7.88
C GLN A 126 1.78 14.02 -8.77
N SER A 127 2.38 12.89 -8.38
CA SER A 127 2.30 11.64 -9.13
C SER A 127 0.92 10.94 -9.06
N ILE A 128 0.17 11.19 -7.99
CA ILE A 128 -1.14 10.55 -7.73
C ILE A 128 -2.24 11.57 -7.43
N SER A 129 -1.93 12.86 -7.40
CA SER A 129 -2.90 13.95 -7.23
C SER A 129 -3.98 13.93 -8.30
N ARG A 130 -3.72 13.41 -9.50
CA ARG A 130 -4.76 13.21 -10.53
C ARG A 130 -5.83 12.18 -10.15
N LEU A 131 -5.51 11.21 -9.29
CA LEU A 131 -6.49 10.32 -8.65
C LEU A 131 -7.28 11.09 -7.58
N ALA A 132 -6.65 12.08 -6.93
CA ALA A 132 -7.29 12.89 -5.89
C ALA A 132 -8.20 14.00 -6.44
N THR A 133 -7.79 14.71 -7.48
CA THR A 133 -8.50 15.87 -8.07
C THR A 133 -9.77 15.50 -8.81
N LYS A 134 -9.95 14.24 -9.23
CA LYS A 134 -11.21 13.78 -9.83
C LYS A 134 -12.30 13.45 -8.81
N THR A 135 -12.00 13.54 -7.52
CA THR A 135 -12.64 12.63 -6.60
C THR A 135 -12.88 13.30 -5.23
N GLU A 136 -13.92 14.13 -5.12
CA GLU A 136 -14.64 14.31 -3.84
C GLU A 136 -15.21 12.97 -3.33
N LYS A 137 -15.16 11.92 -4.16
CA LYS A 137 -15.61 10.54 -3.93
C LYS A 137 -14.47 9.55 -3.62
N ILE A 138 -13.25 9.94 -3.21
CA ILE A 138 -12.15 8.95 -2.98
C ILE A 138 -12.56 8.04 -1.85
N GLU A 139 -13.05 8.61 -0.74
CA GLU A 139 -13.62 7.83 0.32
C GLU A 139 -14.73 6.94 -0.21
N GLU A 140 -15.64 7.48 -1.01
CA GLU A 140 -16.77 6.71 -1.55
C GLU A 140 -16.32 5.61 -2.52
N THR A 141 -15.26 5.80 -3.29
CA THR A 141 -14.75 4.86 -4.30
C THR A 141 -13.86 3.81 -3.65
N LEU A 142 -12.97 4.20 -2.73
CA LEU A 142 -12.23 3.26 -1.89
C LEU A 142 -13.20 2.45 -1.02
N LYS A 143 -14.17 3.10 -0.35
CA LYS A 143 -15.24 2.42 0.41
C LYS A 143 -16.04 1.50 -0.50
N LYS A 144 -16.61 1.95 -1.62
CA LYS A 144 -17.39 1.09 -2.56
C LYS A 144 -16.58 -0.09 -3.09
N THR A 145 -15.31 0.12 -3.41
CA THR A 145 -14.47 -0.96 -3.97
C THR A 145 -14.05 -1.97 -2.88
N VAL A 146 -13.89 -1.53 -1.63
CA VAL A 146 -13.63 -2.38 -0.45
C VAL A 146 -14.90 -3.15 -0.04
N THR A 147 -16.09 -2.54 -0.03
CA THR A 147 -17.36 -3.23 0.30
C THR A 147 -17.66 -4.39 -0.66
N THR A 148 -17.17 -4.33 -1.90
CA THR A 148 -17.37 -5.40 -2.90
C THR A 148 -16.47 -6.62 -2.67
N SER A 149 -15.47 -6.54 -1.77
CA SER A 149 -14.56 -7.64 -1.42
C SER A 149 -14.96 -8.42 -0.15
N GLN A 150 -16.19 -8.23 0.34
CA GLN A 150 -16.75 -8.94 1.48
C GLN A 150 -16.78 -10.46 1.25
N VAL A 151 -15.71 -11.17 1.63
CA VAL A 151 -15.80 -12.58 1.99
C VAL A 151 -16.42 -12.60 3.38
N GLN A 152 -17.63 -13.17 3.50
CA GLN A 152 -18.28 -13.45 4.78
C GLN A 152 -17.34 -14.31 5.63
N SER A 153 -16.62 -13.67 6.56
CA SER A 153 -15.88 -14.37 7.60
C SER A 153 -16.90 -14.91 8.59
N ASN A 154 -17.27 -16.18 8.42
CA ASN A 154 -18.06 -16.92 9.38
C ASN A 154 -17.18 -17.30 10.57
N LEU A 155 -16.86 -16.32 11.42
CA LEU A 155 -16.32 -16.60 12.75
C LEU A 155 -17.51 -16.68 13.71
N TYR A 156 -17.87 -17.91 14.06
CA TYR A 156 -18.70 -18.19 15.23
C TYR A 156 -17.79 -18.08 16.46
N ILE A 157 -18.17 -17.22 17.41
CA ILE A 157 -17.63 -17.21 18.78
C ILE A 157 -18.35 -18.30 19.56
#